data_AF-A0A948GJR2-F1
#
_entry.id   AF-A0A948GJR2-F1
#
_cell.length_a   1.000
_cell.length_b   1.000
_cell.length_c   1.000
_cell.angle_alpha   90.00
_cell.angle_beta   90.00
_cell.angle_gamma   90.00
#
_symmetry.space_group_name_H-M   'P 1'
#
loop_
_entity.id
_entity.type
_entity.pdbx_description
1 polymer ?
#
loop_
_entity_poly.entity_id
_entity_poly.type
_entity_poly.pdbx_seq_one_letter_code
_entity_poly.pdbx_strand_id
1 'polypeptide(L)'
;MSKFQMGDMVYAAQDLFNEVNEETGESAIPGIAPEALLAATGTRGVIVNVGHVEELPDQEIYLVRFETDAEGTLAEPIGCLADELSGSAS
;
A
#
# COMPACT_ATOMS: atom_id res chain seq x y z
N MET A 1 10.53 5.13 15.41
CA MET A 1 9.08 5.28 15.61
C MET A 1 8.47 5.28 14.23
N SER A 2 7.43 4.48 14.03
CA SER A 2 6.79 4.36 12.72
C SER A 2 6.17 5.69 12.30
N LYS A 3 6.32 6.02 11.01
CA LYS A 3 5.77 7.24 10.41
C LYS A 3 4.24 7.28 10.49
N PHE A 4 3.61 6.12 10.39
CA PHE A 4 2.16 5.94 10.53
C PHE A 4 1.84 4.83 11.52
N GLN A 5 0.60 4.80 12.02
CA GLN A 5 0.10 3.81 12.98
C GLN A 5 -1.15 3.11 12.43
N MET A 6 -1.47 1.93 12.96
CA MET A 6 -2.72 1.24 12.63
C MET A 6 -3.93 2.13 12.95
N GLY A 7 -4.83 2.26 11.99
CA GLY A 7 -5.99 3.15 12.06
C GLY A 7 -5.76 4.55 11.50
N ASP A 8 -4.52 4.92 11.17
CA ASP A 8 -4.25 6.20 10.54
C ASP A 8 -4.83 6.25 9.12
N MET A 9 -5.39 7.41 8.79
CA MET A 9 -5.81 7.74 7.44
C MET A 9 -4.60 8.24 6.66
N VAL A 10 -4.38 7.64 5.49
CA VAL A 10 -3.27 7.98 4.59
C VAL A 10 -3.78 8.13 3.16
N TYR A 11 -2.92 8.67 2.30
CA TYR A 11 -3.17 8.84 0.89
C TYR A 11 -1.99 8.27 0.10
N ALA A 12 -2.25 7.69 -1.07
CA ALA A 12 -1.19 7.29 -1.97
C ALA A 12 -0.42 8.54 -2.42
N ALA A 13 0.89 8.59 -2.15
CA ALA A 13 1.74 9.72 -2.54
C ALA A 13 2.08 9.70 -4.04
N GLN A 14 1.95 8.53 -4.66
CA GLN A 14 2.18 8.26 -6.07
C GLN A 14 1.24 7.15 -6.56
N ASP A 15 1.25 6.89 -7.86
CA ASP A 15 0.51 5.77 -8.44
C ASP A 15 1.18 4.46 -8.01
N LEU A 16 0.43 3.60 -7.34
CA LEU A 16 0.87 2.30 -6.86
C LEU A 16 0.49 1.24 -7.88
N PHE A 17 1.48 0.52 -8.39
CA PHE A 17 1.29 -0.54 -9.36
C PHE A 17 1.60 -1.90 -8.75
N ASN A 18 0.94 -2.94 -9.25
CA ASN A 18 1.21 -4.30 -8.82
C ASN A 18 2.55 -4.75 -9.39
N GLU A 19 3.54 -4.92 -8.52
CA GLU A 19 4.87 -5.35 -8.94
C GLU A 19 4.90 -6.84 -9.29
N VAL A 20 5.93 -7.23 -10.03
CA VAL A 20 6.24 -8.64 -10.27
C VAL A 20 7.10 -9.12 -9.11
N ASN A 21 6.71 -10.21 -8.48
CA ASN A 21 7.57 -10.88 -7.52
C ASN A 21 8.77 -11.48 -8.26
N GLU A 22 9.98 -11.00 -7.96
CA GLU A 22 11.20 -11.42 -8.67
C GLU A 22 11.56 -12.90 -8.47
N GLU A 23 11.10 -13.52 -7.38
CA GLU A 23 11.37 -14.93 -7.09
C GLU A 23 10.46 -15.88 -7.88
N THR A 24 9.18 -15.53 -8.02
CA THR A 24 8.18 -16.39 -8.68
C THR A 24 7.91 -15.99 -10.12
N GLY A 25 8.23 -14.74 -10.51
CA GLY A 25 7.88 -14.16 -11.80
C GLY A 25 6.38 -13.88 -11.96
N GLU A 26 5.60 -14.02 -10.89
CA GLU A 26 4.17 -13.77 -10.85
C GLU A 26 3.88 -12.41 -10.22
N SER A 27 2.64 -11.94 -10.36
CA SER A 27 2.19 -10.73 -9.67
C SER A 27 2.35 -10.83 -8.16
N ALA A 28 2.89 -9.78 -7.53
CA ALA A 28 3.06 -9.69 -6.09
C ALA A 28 1.72 -9.85 -5.37
N ILE A 29 0.64 -9.31 -5.96
CA ILE A 29 -0.72 -9.56 -5.50
C ILE A 29 -1.38 -10.60 -6.42
N PRO A 30 -1.72 -11.80 -5.88
CA PRO A 30 -2.35 -12.85 -6.67
C PRO A 30 -3.71 -12.43 -7.20
N GLY A 31 -3.98 -12.73 -8.47
CA GLY A 31 -5.25 -12.41 -9.12
C GLY A 31 -5.33 -11.01 -9.73
N ILE A 32 -4.34 -10.14 -9.50
CA ILE A 32 -4.21 -8.83 -10.16
C ILE A 32 -3.07 -8.93 -11.17
N ALA A 33 -3.23 -8.35 -12.37
CA ALA A 33 -2.18 -8.36 -13.39
C ALA A 33 -0.92 -7.58 -12.91
N PRO A 34 0.29 -7.95 -13.38
CA PRO A 34 1.46 -7.13 -13.13
C PRO A 34 1.29 -5.77 -13.81
N GLU A 35 1.88 -4.72 -13.23
CA GLU A 35 1.76 -3.32 -13.67
C GLU A 35 0.33 -2.76 -13.64
N ALA A 36 -0.63 -3.49 -13.07
CA ALA A 36 -1.97 -2.97 -12.87
C ALA A 36 -1.97 -1.89 -11.78
N LEU A 37 -2.70 -0.80 -12.01
CA LEU A 37 -2.87 0.25 -11.03
C LEU A 37 -3.68 -0.27 -9.82
N LEU A 38 -3.05 -0.31 -8.66
CA LEU A 38 -3.64 -0.71 -7.39
C LEU A 38 -4.32 0.47 -6.69
N ALA A 39 -3.65 1.62 -6.68
CA ALA A 39 -4.18 2.86 -6.13
C ALA A 39 -3.58 4.05 -6.90
N ALA A 40 -4.43 4.97 -7.34
CA ALA A 40 -3.96 6.21 -7.95
C ALA A 40 -3.43 7.16 -6.87
N THR A 41 -2.53 8.06 -7.26
CA THR A 41 -2.09 9.17 -6.41
C THR A 41 -3.28 9.91 -5.80
N GLY A 42 -3.22 10.19 -4.50
CA GLY A 42 -4.30 10.85 -3.74
C GLY A 42 -5.44 9.92 -3.35
N THR A 43 -5.42 8.64 -3.71
CA THR A 43 -6.42 7.67 -3.25
C THR A 43 -6.33 7.53 -1.74
N ARG A 44 -7.46 7.69 -1.05
CA ARG A 44 -7.55 7.56 0.40
C ARG A 44 -7.45 6.09 0.80
N GLY A 45 -6.75 5.84 1.89
CA GLY A 45 -6.66 4.52 2.50
C GLY A 45 -6.52 4.60 4.02
N VAL A 46 -6.56 3.43 4.64
CA VAL A 46 -6.38 3.26 6.09
C VAL A 46 -5.31 2.21 6.37
N ILE A 47 -4.41 2.51 7.30
CA ILE A 47 -3.41 1.55 7.78
C ILE A 47 -4.13 0.47 8.59
N VAL A 48 -4.04 -0.79 8.15
CA VAL A 48 -4.61 -1.94 8.86
C VAL A 48 -3.57 -2.74 9.63
N ASN A 49 -2.29 -2.62 9.26
CA ASN A 49 -1.18 -3.23 10.00
C ASN A 49 0.14 -2.52 9.68
N VAL A 50 1.10 -2.58 10.60
CA VAL A 50 2.47 -2.08 10.42
C VAL A 50 3.42 -3.24 10.72
N GLY A 51 4.21 -3.62 9.71
CA GLY A 51 5.23 -4.66 9.79
C GLY A 51 6.62 -4.12 9.45
N HIS A 52 7.59 -5.02 9.44
CA HIS A 52 8.94 -4.77 8.95
C HIS A 52 9.35 -5.93 8.05
N VAL A 53 10.28 -5.69 7.12
CA VAL A 53 10.92 -6.76 6.38
C VAL A 53 11.81 -7.53 7.36
N GLU A 54 11.68 -8.86 7.44
CA GLU A 54 12.47 -9.66 8.39
C GLU A 54 13.99 -9.49 8.18
N GLU A 55 14.42 -9.30 6.93
CA GLU A 55 15.81 -9.09 6.55
C GLU A 55 16.31 -7.64 6.75
N LEU A 56 15.40 -6.66 6.83
CA LEU A 56 15.70 -5.24 6.98
C LEU A 56 14.75 -4.62 8.02
N PRO A 57 15.05 -4.76 9.33
CA PRO A 57 14.15 -4.32 10.40
C PRO A 57 13.95 -2.80 10.44
N ASP A 58 14.86 -2.03 9.84
CA ASP A 58 14.73 -0.57 9.68
C ASP A 58 13.74 -0.18 8.57
N GLN A 59 13.34 -1.11 7.70
CA GLN A 59 12.37 -0.86 6.63
C GLN A 59 10.96 -1.28 7.05
N GLU A 60 10.15 -0.27 7.34
CA GLU A 60 8.77 -0.44 7.73
C GLU A 60 7.86 -0.65 6.52
N ILE A 61 7.03 -1.70 6.60
CA ILE A 61 6.00 -2.00 5.61
C ILE A 61 4.64 -1.70 6.22
N TYR A 62 3.88 -0.85 5.55
CA TYR A 62 2.54 -0.45 5.95
C TYR A 62 1.52 -1.20 5.12
N LEU A 63 0.67 -2.01 5.75
CA LEU A 63 -0.46 -2.61 5.06
C LEU A 63 -1.61 -1.62 5.05
N VAL A 64 -2.01 -1.18 3.85
CA VAL A 64 -3.02 -0.15 3.63
C VAL A 64 -4.17 -0.73 2.83
N ARG A 65 -5.40 -0.48 3.26
CA ARG A 65 -6.58 -0.74 2.42
C ARG A 65 -7.03 0.58 1.80
N PHE A 66 -6.90 0.69 0.49
CA PHE A 66 -7.32 1.85 -0.28
C PHE A 66 -8.79 1.74 -0.68
N GLU A 67 -9.41 2.89 -0.89
CA GLU A 67 -10.77 2.97 -1.42
C GLU A 67 -10.80 2.66 -2.91
N THR A 68 -11.68 1.73 -3.31
CA THR A 68 -11.86 1.33 -4.72
C THR A 68 -12.97 2.11 -5.41
N ASP A 69 -13.88 2.70 -4.64
CA ASP A 69 -15.04 3.41 -5.15
C ASP A 69 -15.47 4.55 -4.22
N ALA A 70 -16.36 5.39 -4.72
CA ALA A 70 -16.92 6.53 -3.97
C ALA A 70 -17.86 6.10 -2.84
N GLU A 71 -18.24 4.81 -2.76
CA GLU A 71 -19.03 4.24 -1.67
C GLU A 71 -18.17 3.90 -0.44
N GLY A 72 -16.84 3.97 -0.58
CA GLY A 72 -15.89 3.70 0.49
C GLY A 72 -15.57 2.22 0.63
N THR A 73 -15.76 1.42 -0.43
CA THR A 73 -15.33 0.01 -0.43
C THR A 73 -13.81 -0.06 -0.34
N LEU A 74 -13.31 -0.88 0.58
CA LEU A 74 -11.89 -1.05 0.81
C LEU A 74 -11.35 -2.27 0.04
N ALA A 75 -10.33 -2.03 -0.77
CA ALA A 75 -9.56 -3.05 -1.50
C ALA A 75 -8.92 -4.08 -0.55
N GLU A 76 -8.31 -5.11 -1.12
CA GLU A 76 -7.36 -5.95 -0.39
C GLU A 76 -6.19 -5.12 0.16
N PRO A 77 -5.60 -5.51 1.30
CA PRO A 77 -4.50 -4.75 1.88
C PRO A 77 -3.24 -4.83 1.02
N ILE A 78 -2.70 -3.66 0.68
CA ILE A 78 -1.50 -3.49 -0.14
C ILE A 78 -0.34 -3.09 0.77
N GLY A 79 0.79 -3.77 0.66
CA GLY A 79 2.02 -3.42 1.35
C GLY A 79 2.66 -2.20 0.69
N CYS A 80 2.83 -1.12 1.45
CA CYS A 80 3.38 0.14 0.97
C CYS A 80 4.58 0.54 1.84
N LEU A 81 5.55 1.20 1.23
CA LEU A 81 6.65 1.87 1.93
C LEU A 81 6.18 3.20 2.52
N ALA A 82 6.92 3.69 3.51
CA ALA A 82 6.64 4.97 4.15
C ALA A 82 6.65 6.17 3.17
N ASP A 83 7.44 6.09 2.10
CA ASP A 83 7.60 7.15 1.09
C ASP A 83 6.47 7.15 0.05
N GLU A 84 5.81 6.00 -0.11
CA GLU A 84 4.65 5.83 -1.01
C GLU A 84 3.35 6.35 -0.38
N LEU A 85 3.40 6.73 0.89
CA LEU A 85 2.26 7.18 1.69
C LEU A 85 2.44 8.62 2.16
N SER A 86 1.33 9.36 2.10
CA SER A 86 1.21 10.72 2.60
C SER A 86 0.15 10.80 3.71
N GLY A 87 0.40 11.65 4.71
CA GLY A 87 -0.59 11.96 5.77
C GLY A 87 -1.65 12.98 5.33
N SER A 88 -1.54 13.52 4.12
CA SER A 88 -2.49 14.48 3.55
C SER A 88 -2.70 14.24 2.06
N ALA A 89 -3.89 14.54 1.56
CA ALA A 89 -4.14 14.58 0.12
C ALA A 89 -3.26 15.69 -0.49
N SER A 90 -2.43 15.33 -1.47
CA SER A 90 -1.59 16.25 -2.25
C SER A 90 -2.29 16.71 -3.52
#